data_AF-A0A928WQA0-F1
#
_entry.id   AF-A0A928WQA0-F1
#
_cell.length_a   1.000
_cell.length_b   1.000
_cell.length_c   1.000
_cell.angle_alpha   90.00
_cell.angle_beta   90.00
_cell.angle_gamma   90.00
#
_symmetry.space_group_name_H-M   'P 1'
#
loop_
_entity.id
_entity.type
_entity.pdbx_description
1 polymer ?
#
loop_
_entity_poly.entity_id
_entity_poly.type
_entity_poly.pdbx_seq_one_letter_code
_entity_poly.pdbx_strand_id
1 'polypeptide(L)'
;DEGHKEALEQRGLLNIPTTADALPYLKDSSVVELFKTTGVLSPTELESRFEVYAEQYILSIEVEAKLVIDMAKTLIYPAIMRHLSEAAGAVANLSNIGVSVDKSPVEKVAGLAKSLLDGANELEGAIAKHDFGSTEEHMAYCAGTIRDMMNAVREAADTLEGEIADDLWPLPTYEEMLFIK
;
A
#
# COMPACT_ATOMS: atom_id res chain seq x y z
N ASP A 1 13.14 11.72 -18.53
CA ASP A 1 13.04 13.12 -18.07
C ASP A 1 12.92 14.16 -19.16
N GLU A 2 13.79 14.19 -20.18
CA GLU A 2 13.71 15.22 -21.24
C GLU A 2 12.58 14.95 -22.26
N GLY A 3 12.47 13.71 -22.78
CA GLY A 3 11.39 13.32 -23.69
C GLY A 3 9.99 13.33 -23.05
N HIS A 4 9.91 13.19 -21.71
CA HIS A 4 8.64 13.24 -20.98
C HIS A 4 8.11 14.68 -20.87
N LYS A 5 9.02 15.64 -20.63
CA LYS A 5 8.68 17.08 -20.66
C LYS A 5 8.28 17.54 -22.06
N GLU A 6 9.02 17.13 -23.10
CA GLU A 6 8.70 17.48 -24.48
C GLU A 6 7.30 16.96 -24.90
N ALA A 7 6.99 15.71 -24.55
CA ALA A 7 5.68 15.10 -24.81
C ALA A 7 4.52 15.87 -24.15
N LEU A 8 4.71 16.31 -22.90
CA LEU A 8 3.70 17.03 -22.13
C LEU A 8 3.54 18.49 -22.58
N GLU A 9 4.64 19.21 -22.65
CA GLU A 9 4.63 20.68 -22.84
C GLU A 9 4.53 21.09 -24.31
N GLN A 10 5.13 20.32 -25.23
CA GLN A 10 5.18 20.69 -26.65
C GLN A 10 4.17 19.93 -27.50
N ARG A 11 3.87 18.67 -27.14
CA ARG A 11 2.98 17.80 -27.92
C ARG A 11 1.58 17.67 -27.30
N GLY A 12 1.37 18.19 -26.10
CA GLY A 12 0.08 18.18 -25.40
C GLY A 12 -0.41 16.77 -25.07
N LEU A 13 0.50 15.79 -24.96
CA LEU A 13 0.14 14.43 -24.60
C LEU A 13 -0.29 14.38 -23.12
N LEU A 14 -1.40 13.70 -22.86
CA LEU A 14 -1.92 13.53 -21.50
C LEU A 14 -0.99 12.61 -20.69
N ASN A 15 -0.62 13.02 -19.48
CA ASN A 15 0.01 12.17 -18.48
C ASN A 15 -0.98 11.94 -17.34
N ILE A 16 -1.56 10.74 -17.33
CA ILE A 16 -2.60 10.35 -16.39
C ILE A 16 -2.11 9.09 -15.66
N PRO A 17 -1.35 9.24 -14.56
CA PRO A 17 -0.57 8.14 -14.01
C PRO A 17 -1.38 7.16 -13.17
N THR A 18 -2.58 7.54 -12.72
CA THR A 18 -3.42 6.66 -11.89
C THR A 18 -4.58 6.10 -12.71
N THR A 19 -4.97 4.86 -12.41
CA THR A 19 -6.17 4.24 -13.00
C THR A 19 -7.43 5.03 -12.65
N ALA A 20 -7.51 5.59 -11.44
CA ALA A 20 -8.64 6.42 -11.01
C ALA A 20 -8.80 7.68 -11.89
N ASP A 21 -7.70 8.27 -12.35
CA ASP A 21 -7.73 9.42 -13.26
C ASP A 21 -7.95 9.01 -14.72
N ALA A 22 -7.44 7.84 -15.13
CA ALA A 22 -7.46 7.37 -16.52
C ALA A 22 -8.80 6.75 -16.91
N LEU A 23 -9.41 5.96 -16.02
CA LEU A 23 -10.63 5.20 -16.32
C LEU A 23 -11.84 6.08 -16.68
N PRO A 24 -12.06 7.26 -16.06
CA PRO A 24 -13.13 8.19 -16.46
C PRO A 24 -13.07 8.65 -17.92
N TYR A 25 -11.91 8.60 -18.59
CA TYR A 25 -11.80 8.97 -20.00
C TYR A 25 -12.58 8.03 -20.93
N LEU A 26 -12.97 6.83 -20.48
CA LEU A 26 -13.91 5.98 -21.23
C LEU A 26 -15.25 6.66 -21.48
N LYS A 27 -15.62 7.65 -20.65
CA LYS A 27 -16.85 8.43 -20.80
C LYS A 27 -16.65 9.72 -21.57
N ASP A 28 -15.43 10.02 -22.00
CA ASP A 28 -15.18 11.22 -22.79
C ASP A 28 -15.91 11.14 -24.14
N SER A 29 -16.47 12.27 -24.56
CA SER A 29 -17.26 12.39 -25.78
C SER A 29 -16.52 11.91 -27.03
N SER A 30 -15.21 12.15 -27.09
CA SER A 30 -14.34 11.72 -28.19
C SER A 30 -14.24 10.19 -28.27
N VAL A 31 -14.17 9.52 -27.12
CA VAL A 31 -14.05 8.07 -26.99
C VAL A 31 -15.40 7.40 -27.26
N VAL A 32 -16.48 7.96 -26.71
CA VAL A 32 -17.85 7.49 -26.96
C VAL A 32 -18.17 7.54 -28.46
N GLU A 33 -17.85 8.65 -29.13
CA GLU A 33 -18.12 8.81 -30.56
C GLU A 33 -17.23 7.88 -31.42
N LEU A 34 -15.97 7.67 -31.03
CA LEU A 34 -15.09 6.71 -31.69
C LEU A 34 -15.68 5.29 -31.67
N PHE A 35 -16.07 4.79 -30.49
CA PHE A 35 -16.62 3.44 -30.36
C PHE A 35 -17.97 3.27 -31.08
N LYS A 36 -18.80 4.31 -31.03
CA LYS A 36 -20.10 4.35 -31.71
C LYS A 36 -19.95 4.35 -33.23
N THR A 37 -19.07 5.18 -33.79
CA THR A 37 -18.85 5.30 -35.24
C THR A 37 -18.18 4.07 -35.84
N THR A 38 -17.29 3.43 -35.09
CA THR A 38 -16.64 2.17 -35.50
C THR A 38 -17.54 0.94 -35.33
N GLY A 39 -18.69 1.06 -34.65
CA GLY A 39 -19.63 -0.03 -34.42
C GLY A 39 -19.12 -1.09 -33.46
N VAL A 40 -18.11 -0.78 -32.64
CA VAL A 40 -17.46 -1.74 -31.73
C VAL A 40 -18.17 -1.81 -30.39
N LEU A 41 -18.59 -0.67 -29.82
CA LEU A 41 -19.41 -0.59 -28.60
C LEU A 41 -20.45 0.51 -28.74
N SER A 42 -21.64 0.26 -28.21
CA SER A 42 -22.66 1.29 -27.99
C SER A 42 -22.33 2.14 -26.75
N PRO A 43 -22.88 3.36 -26.64
CA PRO A 43 -22.67 4.21 -25.46
C PRO A 43 -23.03 3.51 -24.13
N THR A 44 -24.11 2.75 -24.10
CA THR A 44 -24.56 1.99 -22.92
C THR A 44 -23.60 0.85 -22.56
N GLU A 45 -23.03 0.16 -23.55
CA GLU A 45 -22.02 -0.87 -23.29
C GLU A 45 -20.72 -0.27 -22.78
N LEU A 46 -20.34 0.91 -23.27
CA LEU A 46 -19.13 1.60 -22.82
C LEU A 46 -19.28 2.09 -21.36
N GLU A 47 -20.43 2.65 -21.02
CA GLU A 47 -20.78 3.00 -19.64
C GLU A 47 -20.77 1.77 -18.72
N SER A 48 -21.36 0.66 -19.17
CA SER A 48 -21.34 -0.60 -18.40
C SER A 48 -19.91 -1.11 -18.17
N ARG A 49 -19.01 -0.96 -19.15
CA ARG A 49 -17.59 -1.33 -18.98
C ARG A 49 -16.87 -0.43 -17.98
N PHE A 50 -17.15 0.87 -18.00
CA PHE A 50 -16.61 1.80 -17.03
C PHE A 50 -16.99 1.36 -15.61
N GLU A 51 -18.26 1.08 -15.34
CA GLU A 51 -18.72 0.64 -14.01
C GLU A 51 -18.03 -0.65 -13.56
N VAL A 52 -17.97 -1.67 -14.43
CA VAL A 52 -17.30 -2.95 -14.09
C VAL A 52 -15.82 -2.76 -13.79
N TYR A 53 -15.11 -1.97 -14.60
CA TYR A 53 -13.68 -1.73 -14.36
C TYR A 53 -13.43 -0.89 -13.11
N ALA A 54 -14.31 0.06 -12.81
CA ALA A 54 -14.19 0.88 -11.63
C ALA A 54 -14.43 0.06 -10.35
N GLU A 55 -15.45 -0.78 -10.34
CA GLU A 55 -15.72 -1.73 -9.26
C GLU A 55 -14.55 -2.70 -9.06
N GLN A 56 -14.01 -3.27 -10.15
CA GLN A 56 -12.85 -4.15 -10.09
C GLN A 56 -11.63 -3.44 -9.49
N TYR A 57 -11.37 -2.19 -9.88
CA TYR A 57 -10.27 -1.40 -9.35
C TYR A 57 -10.42 -1.16 -7.84
N ILE A 58 -11.60 -0.69 -7.42
CA ILE A 58 -11.92 -0.45 -6.00
C ILE A 58 -11.71 -1.74 -5.19
N LEU A 59 -12.31 -2.85 -5.64
CA LEU A 59 -12.23 -4.12 -4.95
C LEU A 59 -10.79 -4.65 -4.84
N SER A 60 -9.98 -4.49 -5.90
CA SER A 60 -8.57 -4.89 -5.87
C SER A 60 -7.81 -4.16 -4.76
N ILE A 61 -7.96 -2.83 -4.69
CA ILE A 61 -7.29 -2.00 -3.68
C ILE A 61 -7.80 -2.36 -2.28
N GLU A 62 -9.11 -2.58 -2.10
CA GLU A 62 -9.65 -2.99 -0.80
C GLU A 62 -9.11 -4.34 -0.32
N VAL A 63 -9.00 -5.32 -1.22
CA VAL A 63 -8.46 -6.65 -0.87
C VAL A 63 -6.98 -6.55 -0.53
N GLU A 64 -6.20 -5.78 -1.29
CA GLU A 64 -4.80 -5.52 -0.98
C GLU A 64 -4.63 -4.83 0.37
N ALA A 65 -5.44 -3.82 0.67
CA ALA A 65 -5.40 -3.13 1.97
C ALA A 65 -5.75 -4.07 3.13
N LYS A 66 -6.77 -4.92 2.97
CA LYS A 66 -7.12 -5.95 3.96
C LYS A 66 -5.97 -6.92 4.19
N LEU A 67 -5.28 -7.33 3.13
CA LEU A 67 -4.10 -8.20 3.23
C LEU A 67 -2.95 -7.50 3.97
N VAL A 68 -2.67 -6.23 3.67
CA VAL A 68 -1.65 -5.43 4.37
C VAL A 68 -1.94 -5.37 5.87
N ILE A 69 -3.19 -5.09 6.25
CA ILE A 69 -3.62 -5.06 7.66
C ILE A 69 -3.41 -6.43 8.31
N ASP A 70 -3.85 -7.50 7.66
CA ASP A 70 -3.75 -8.86 8.18
C ASP A 70 -2.29 -9.28 8.39
N MET A 71 -1.43 -9.05 7.39
CA MET A 71 0.00 -9.35 7.47
C MET A 71 0.69 -8.54 8.58
N ALA A 72 0.39 -7.24 8.69
CA ALA A 72 0.95 -6.38 9.73
C ALA A 72 0.56 -6.88 11.13
N LYS A 73 -0.71 -7.20 11.36
CA LYS A 73 -1.24 -7.57 12.69
C LYS A 73 -0.94 -9.01 13.09
N THR A 74 -0.91 -9.95 12.14
CA THR A 74 -0.86 -11.39 12.45
C THR A 74 0.50 -12.04 12.20
N LEU A 75 1.32 -11.46 11.32
CA LEU A 75 2.65 -11.98 11.00
C LEU A 75 3.75 -11.10 11.58
N ILE A 76 3.82 -9.85 11.12
CA ILE A 76 4.95 -8.95 11.39
C ILE A 76 4.96 -8.49 12.86
N TYR A 77 3.85 -7.94 13.36
CA TYR A 77 3.79 -7.43 14.73
C TYR A 77 4.08 -8.51 15.80
N PRO A 78 3.52 -9.74 15.72
CA PRO A 78 3.87 -10.79 16.68
C PRO A 78 5.35 -11.21 16.65
N ALA A 79 5.98 -11.23 15.47
CA ALA A 79 7.42 -11.51 15.35
C ALA A 79 8.25 -10.44 16.06
N ILE A 80 7.90 -9.16 15.87
CA ILE A 80 8.57 -8.03 16.53
C ILE A 80 8.42 -8.10 18.05
N MET A 81 7.23 -8.45 18.54
CA MET A 81 7.01 -8.59 19.99
C MET A 81 7.87 -9.69 20.62
N ARG A 82 8.14 -10.79 19.88
CA ARG A 82 9.07 -11.84 20.34
C ARG A 82 10.50 -11.30 20.40
N HIS A 83 10.96 -10.66 19.33
CA HIS A 83 12.29 -10.05 19.28
C HIS A 83 12.49 -9.03 20.43
N LEU A 84 11.52 -8.13 20.63
CA LEU A 84 11.56 -7.15 21.72
C LEU A 84 11.59 -7.81 23.11
N SER A 85 10.86 -8.91 23.30
CA SER A 85 10.88 -9.66 24.56
C SER A 85 12.27 -10.26 24.83
N GLU A 86 12.91 -10.82 23.80
CA GLU A 86 14.26 -11.40 23.92
C GLU A 86 15.31 -10.31 24.19
N ALA A 87 15.28 -9.23 23.41
CA ALA A 87 16.19 -8.10 23.57
C ALA A 87 16.05 -7.43 24.94
N ALA A 88 14.82 -7.18 25.40
CA ALA A 88 14.56 -6.59 26.71
C ALA A 88 15.03 -7.52 27.85
N GLY A 89 14.82 -8.83 27.71
CA GLY A 89 15.32 -9.82 28.66
C GLY A 89 16.86 -9.83 28.75
N ALA A 90 17.55 -9.76 27.61
CA ALA A 90 19.00 -9.67 27.57
C ALA A 90 19.53 -8.40 28.25
N VAL A 91 18.94 -7.24 27.95
CA VAL A 91 19.28 -5.95 28.58
C VAL A 91 19.10 -6.02 30.11
N ALA A 92 17.99 -6.60 30.58
CA ALA A 92 17.72 -6.74 32.01
C ALA A 92 18.75 -7.65 32.70
N ASN A 93 19.09 -8.79 32.09
CA ASN A 93 20.06 -9.73 32.60
C ASN A 93 21.47 -9.13 32.69
N LEU A 94 21.88 -8.36 31.66
CA LEU A 94 23.17 -7.66 31.67
C LEU A 94 23.21 -6.57 32.75
N SER A 95 22.11 -5.83 32.92
CA SER A 95 22.02 -4.83 33.99
C SER A 95 22.14 -5.45 35.39
N ASN A 96 21.60 -6.65 35.60
CA ASN A 96 21.68 -7.36 36.88
C ASN A 96 23.11 -7.78 37.26
N ILE A 97 23.98 -8.02 36.27
CA ILE A 97 25.40 -8.31 36.48
C ILE A 97 26.29 -7.05 36.44
N GLY A 98 25.68 -5.86 36.42
CA GLY A 98 26.38 -4.57 36.42
C GLY A 98 26.91 -4.13 35.06
N VAL A 99 26.48 -4.78 33.97
CA VAL A 99 26.85 -4.40 32.59
C VAL A 99 25.74 -3.54 32.00
N SER A 100 26.07 -2.30 31.65
CA SER A 100 25.15 -1.39 30.94
C SER A 100 25.31 -1.58 29.44
N VAL A 101 24.19 -1.79 28.75
CA VAL A 101 24.10 -1.82 27.29
C VAL A 101 23.21 -0.69 26.80
N ASP A 102 23.46 -0.24 25.57
CA ASP A 102 22.63 0.76 24.92
C ASP A 102 21.22 0.22 24.67
N LYS A 103 20.20 1.00 25.06
CA LYS A 103 18.77 0.67 24.91
C LYS A 103 18.17 1.29 23.65
N SER A 104 18.90 2.19 22.98
CA SER A 104 18.43 2.89 21.78
C SER A 104 17.92 1.95 20.68
N PRO A 105 18.51 0.76 20.41
CA PRO A 105 17.98 -0.13 19.37
C PRO A 105 16.61 -0.72 19.74
N VAL A 106 16.42 -1.10 21.02
CA VAL A 106 15.15 -1.65 21.52
C VAL A 106 14.06 -0.59 21.48
N GLU A 107 14.38 0.64 21.86
CA GLU A 107 13.45 1.77 21.79
C GLU A 107 13.06 2.10 20.34
N LYS A 108 14.02 2.04 19.41
CA LYS A 108 13.76 2.24 17.97
C LYS A 108 12.80 1.18 17.43
N VAL A 109 13.07 -0.10 17.67
CA VAL A 109 12.22 -1.22 17.21
C VAL A 109 10.82 -1.13 17.83
N ALA A 110 10.72 -0.79 19.12
CA ALA A 110 9.43 -0.59 19.78
C ALA A 110 8.64 0.59 19.18
N GLY A 111 9.32 1.68 18.82
CA GLY A 111 8.72 2.82 18.12
C GLY A 111 8.16 2.42 16.75
N LEU A 112 8.96 1.69 15.95
CA LEU A 112 8.53 1.18 14.65
C LEU A 112 7.37 0.19 14.75
N ALA A 113 7.38 -0.71 15.75
CA ALA A 113 6.29 -1.66 16.01
C ALA A 113 4.97 -0.93 16.30
N LYS A 114 5.04 0.17 17.05
CA LYS A 114 3.89 1.04 17.30
C LYS A 114 3.41 1.70 16.02
N SER A 115 4.31 2.31 15.23
CA SER A 115 3.96 2.93 13.95
C SER A 115 3.30 1.94 12.97
N LEU A 116 3.79 0.71 12.90
CA LEU A 116 3.20 -0.36 12.08
C LEU A 116 1.76 -0.65 12.50
N LEU A 117 1.53 -0.85 13.81
CA LEU A 117 0.20 -1.20 14.32
C LEU A 117 -0.78 -0.03 14.23
N ASP A 118 -0.34 1.19 14.56
CA ASP A 118 -1.15 2.41 14.45
C ASP A 118 -1.55 2.64 12.98
N GLY A 119 -0.60 2.55 12.05
CA GLY A 119 -0.88 2.65 10.61
C GLY A 119 -1.85 1.59 10.10
N ALA A 120 -1.71 0.34 10.56
CA ALA A 120 -2.65 -0.73 10.21
C ALA A 120 -4.07 -0.49 10.76
N ASN A 121 -4.20 0.08 11.96
CA ASN A 121 -5.50 0.42 12.54
C ASN A 121 -6.14 1.62 11.83
N GLU A 122 -5.36 2.63 11.46
CA GLU A 122 -5.84 3.76 10.67
C GLU A 122 -6.31 3.30 9.30
N LEU A 123 -5.54 2.43 8.63
CA LEU A 123 -5.91 1.83 7.35
C LEU A 123 -7.21 1.02 7.46
N GLU A 124 -7.37 0.23 8.52
CA GLU A 124 -8.61 -0.51 8.81
C GLU A 124 -9.83 0.42 8.95
N GLY A 125 -9.67 1.57 9.61
CA GLY A 125 -10.71 2.59 9.69
C GLY A 125 -11.03 3.23 8.34
N ALA A 126 -9.99 3.48 7.52
CA ALA A 126 -10.15 4.10 6.20
C ALA A 126 -10.88 3.19 5.21
N ILE A 127 -10.60 1.88 5.20
CA ILE A 127 -11.28 0.93 4.30
C ILE A 127 -12.74 0.68 4.68
N ALA A 128 -13.16 0.99 5.92
CA ALA A 128 -14.55 0.86 6.35
C ALA A 128 -15.45 1.98 5.80
N LYS A 129 -14.85 3.01 5.19
CA LYS A 129 -15.57 4.11 4.57
C LYS A 129 -16.11 3.69 3.21
N HIS A 130 -17.43 3.78 3.03
CA HIS A 130 -18.11 3.46 1.77
C HIS A 130 -19.16 4.52 1.36
N ASP A 131 -19.24 5.64 2.07
CA ASP A 131 -20.19 6.74 1.84
C ASP A 131 -19.66 7.75 0.81
N PHE A 132 -19.44 7.28 -0.42
CA PHE A 132 -18.99 8.13 -1.54
C PHE A 132 -20.16 8.63 -2.39
N GLY A 133 -20.06 9.85 -2.93
CA GLY A 133 -21.08 10.45 -3.78
C GLY A 133 -21.10 9.89 -5.20
N SER A 134 -19.99 9.31 -5.65
CA SER A 134 -19.90 8.60 -6.94
C SER A 134 -18.81 7.52 -6.95
N THR A 135 -18.83 6.68 -7.98
CA THR A 135 -17.80 5.65 -8.22
C THR A 135 -16.41 6.28 -8.41
N GLU A 136 -16.32 7.42 -9.09
CA GLU A 136 -15.06 8.16 -9.29
C GLU A 136 -14.50 8.72 -7.99
N GLU A 137 -15.35 9.25 -7.12
CA GLU A 137 -14.91 9.72 -5.80
C GLU A 137 -14.34 8.56 -4.98
N HIS A 138 -14.96 7.37 -5.07
CA HIS A 138 -14.44 6.18 -4.42
C HIS A 138 -13.08 5.76 -5.01
N MET A 139 -12.96 5.71 -6.35
CA MET A 139 -11.69 5.39 -7.01
C MET A 139 -10.57 6.38 -6.63
N ALA A 140 -10.88 7.68 -6.58
CA ALA A 140 -9.94 8.72 -6.18
C ALA A 140 -9.50 8.55 -4.72
N TYR A 141 -10.44 8.20 -3.82
CA TYR A 141 -10.13 7.89 -2.44
C TYR A 141 -9.22 6.66 -2.31
N CYS A 142 -9.47 5.60 -3.07
CA CYS A 142 -8.59 4.43 -3.13
C CYS A 142 -7.17 4.81 -3.62
N ALA A 143 -7.07 5.60 -4.70
CA ALA A 143 -5.81 5.98 -5.31
C ALA A 143 -4.95 6.93 -4.45
N GLY A 144 -5.60 7.88 -3.77
CA GLY A 144 -4.93 8.94 -3.02
C GLY A 144 -4.84 8.70 -1.51
N THR A 145 -5.82 8.06 -0.90
CA THR A 145 -5.83 7.84 0.57
C THR A 145 -5.37 6.43 0.90
N ILE A 146 -6.11 5.41 0.45
CA ILE A 146 -5.87 4.02 0.84
C ILE A 146 -4.46 3.55 0.42
N ARG A 147 -4.07 3.85 -0.82
CA ARG A 147 -2.73 3.49 -1.32
C ARG A 147 -1.60 4.15 -0.53
N ASP A 148 -1.74 5.41 -0.17
CA ASP A 148 -0.71 6.13 0.58
C ASP A 148 -0.61 5.61 2.02
N MET A 149 -1.73 5.25 2.64
CA MET A 149 -1.74 4.58 3.94
C MET A 149 -1.12 3.18 3.89
N MET A 150 -1.37 2.40 2.82
CA MET A 150 -0.68 1.12 2.61
C MET A 150 0.84 1.32 2.48
N ASN A 151 1.29 2.36 1.77
CA ASN A 151 2.70 2.69 1.65
C ASN A 151 3.34 3.05 3.00
N ALA A 152 2.62 3.77 3.88
CA ALA A 152 3.12 4.10 5.22
C ALA A 152 3.30 2.85 6.09
N VAL A 153 2.33 1.90 6.05
CA VAL A 153 2.45 0.62 6.75
C VAL A 153 3.64 -0.19 6.19
N ARG A 154 3.79 -0.21 4.87
CA ARG A 154 4.91 -0.86 4.18
C ARG A 154 6.26 -0.27 4.60
N GLU A 155 6.40 1.06 4.63
CA GLU A 155 7.66 1.71 5.01
C GLU A 155 8.09 1.34 6.44
N ALA A 156 7.13 1.25 7.37
CA ALA A 156 7.39 0.76 8.72
C ALA A 156 7.86 -0.70 8.71
N ALA A 157 7.19 -1.58 7.95
CA ALA A 157 7.55 -2.99 7.81
C ALA A 157 8.93 -3.18 7.18
N ASP A 158 9.22 -2.49 6.07
CA ASP A 158 10.51 -2.55 5.35
C ASP A 158 11.65 -2.07 6.27
N THR A 159 11.41 -1.05 7.11
CA THR A 159 12.39 -0.60 8.10
C THR A 159 12.60 -1.63 9.21
N LEU A 160 11.54 -2.32 9.65
CA LEU A 160 11.61 -3.37 10.66
C LEU A 160 12.36 -4.61 10.17
N GLU A 161 12.24 -4.97 8.89
CA GLU A 161 12.99 -6.08 8.27
C GLU A 161 14.50 -5.95 8.52
N GLY A 162 15.04 -4.74 8.42
CA GLY A 162 16.47 -4.48 8.62
C GLY A 162 16.94 -4.43 10.09
N GLU A 163 16.02 -4.45 11.06
CA GLU A 163 16.34 -4.31 12.49
C GLU A 163 16.05 -5.59 13.28
N ILE A 164 15.24 -6.50 12.73
CA ILE A 164 14.84 -7.76 13.37
C ILE A 164 15.86 -8.86 13.00
N ALA A 165 16.00 -9.84 13.89
CA ALA A 165 16.82 -11.02 13.61
C ALA A 165 16.17 -11.89 12.51
N ASP A 166 16.98 -12.34 11.56
CA ASP A 166 16.57 -13.12 10.38
C ASP A 166 15.73 -14.37 10.74
N ASP A 167 16.09 -15.06 11.82
CA ASP A 167 15.38 -16.26 12.30
C ASP A 167 14.00 -15.99 12.90
N LEU A 168 13.73 -14.74 13.27
CA LEU A 168 12.44 -14.28 13.78
C LEU A 168 11.60 -13.61 12.70
N TRP A 169 12.18 -13.19 11.57
CA TRP A 169 11.44 -12.51 10.52
C TRP A 169 10.50 -13.50 9.80
N PRO A 170 9.19 -13.20 9.70
CA PRO A 170 8.20 -14.20 9.28
C PRO A 170 8.00 -14.28 7.76
N LEU A 171 8.64 -13.40 6.98
CA LEU A 171 8.46 -13.29 5.53
C LEU A 171 9.78 -13.55 4.82
N PRO A 172 9.77 -14.17 3.62
CA PRO A 172 10.99 -14.27 2.83
C PRO A 172 11.41 -12.87 2.39
N THR A 173 12.70 -12.57 2.56
CA THR A 173 13.29 -11.31 2.09
C THR A 173 13.33 -11.27 0.56
N TYR A 174 13.50 -10.09 -0.03
CA TYR A 174 13.65 -9.98 -1.48
C TYR A 174 14.87 -10.73 -2.01
N GLU A 175 15.95 -10.84 -1.24
CA GLU A 175 17.13 -11.60 -1.64
C GLU A 175 16.80 -13.11 -1.75
N GLU A 176 16.07 -13.64 -0.76
CA GLU A 176 15.63 -15.04 -0.77
C GLU A 176 14.68 -15.31 -1.93
N MET A 177 13.69 -14.45 -2.15
CA MET A 177 12.72 -14.61 -3.24
C MET A 177 13.36 -14.53 -4.64
N LEU A 178 14.40 -13.72 -4.81
CA LEU A 178 15.00 -13.46 -6.12
C LEU A 178 16.18 -14.36 -6.45
N PHE A 179 16.94 -14.82 -5.45
CA PHE A 179 18.22 -15.49 -5.68
C PHE A 179 18.37 -16.87 -5.04
N ILE A 180 17.58 -17.21 -4.03
CA ILE A 180 17.66 -18.52 -3.37
C ILE A 180 16.61 -19.46 -3.98
N LYS A 181 17.07 -20.53 -4.62
CA LYS A 181 16.25 -21.59 -5.22
C LYS A 181 16.13 -22.80 -4.32
#